data_AF-A0A7C5E690-F1
#
_entry.id   AF-A0A7C5E690-F1
#
_cell.length_a   1.000
_cell.length_b   1.000
_cell.length_c   1.000
_cell.angle_alpha   90.00
_cell.angle_beta   90.00
_cell.angle_gamma   90.00
#
_symmetry.space_group_name_H-M   'P 1'
#
loop_
_entity.id
_entity.type
_entity.pdbx_description
1 polymer ?
#
loop_
_entity_poly.entity_id
_entity_poly.type
_entity_poly.pdbx_seq_one_letter_code
_entity_poly.pdbx_strand_id
1 'polypeptide(L)'
;MADTAEPKPFEPVIIGFTCNWCSYRAADMAGTARMKYAPNVRLIRLMCSGRLDPTFVFKAFASGADGVLISGCHPGDCHYLNQNYKMLRRYRLMRRVLAQLGIEPERLKLLWASAAEGAIFAEEVSKFTEEVRALGPLNWNPDRGLQTADKVAVSPDHGPSSIEEVKA
;
A
#
# COMPACT_ATOMS: atom_id res chain seq x y z
N MET A 1 -5.84 19.66 -39.43
CA MET A 1 -4.74 18.77 -39.00
C MET A 1 -5.24 18.09 -37.74
N ALA A 2 -5.58 16.80 -37.83
CA ALA A 2 -6.03 16.04 -36.68
C ALA A 2 -4.82 15.81 -35.77
N ASP A 3 -4.89 16.28 -34.52
CA ASP A 3 -3.96 15.90 -33.45
C ASP A 3 -4.10 14.41 -33.19
N THR A 4 -3.30 13.60 -33.88
CA THR A 4 -3.07 12.21 -33.50
C THR A 4 -2.15 12.24 -32.28
N ALA A 5 -2.73 12.46 -31.10
CA ALA A 5 -2.01 12.34 -29.84
C ALA A 5 -1.62 10.86 -29.64
N GLU A 6 -0.34 10.55 -29.80
CA GLU A 6 0.20 9.25 -29.41
C GLU A 6 -0.16 8.96 -27.94
N PRO A 7 -0.57 7.73 -27.61
CA PRO A 7 -0.89 7.38 -26.23
C PRO A 7 0.36 7.59 -25.37
N LYS A 8 0.26 8.49 -24.39
CA LYS A 8 1.37 8.77 -23.47
C LYS A 8 1.79 7.46 -22.79
N PRO A 9 3.11 7.24 -22.61
CA PRO A 9 3.60 6.05 -21.93
C PRO A 9 3.01 5.98 -20.51
N PHE A 10 2.71 4.76 -20.07
CA PHE A 10 2.16 4.51 -18.75
C PHE A 10 3.16 4.95 -17.66
N GLU A 11 2.69 5.80 -16.75
CA GLU A 11 3.44 6.22 -15.58
C GLU A 11 2.69 5.77 -14.32
N PRO A 12 3.28 4.88 -13.49
CA PRO A 12 2.60 4.31 -12.35
C PRO A 12 2.33 5.36 -11.28
N VAL A 13 1.19 5.24 -10.60
CA VAL A 13 0.86 6.04 -9.42
C VAL A 13 1.20 5.24 -8.17
N ILE A 14 2.15 5.74 -7.37
CA ILE A 14 2.59 5.07 -6.14
C ILE A 14 2.29 5.92 -4.91
N ILE A 15 1.65 5.31 -3.91
CA ILE A 15 1.43 5.92 -2.60
C ILE A 15 2.46 5.41 -1.61
N GLY A 16 3.23 6.32 -1.00
CA GLY A 16 4.30 5.97 -0.06
C GLY A 16 3.99 6.37 1.38
N PHE A 17 3.75 5.41 2.27
CA PHE A 17 3.63 5.65 3.71
C PHE A 17 5.01 5.63 4.37
N THR A 18 5.42 6.73 4.97
CA THR A 18 6.78 6.88 5.54
C THR A 18 6.71 7.18 7.02
N CYS A 19 7.64 6.60 7.81
CA CYS A 19 7.80 7.00 9.19
C CYS A 19 8.51 8.36 9.30
N ASN A 20 8.08 9.18 10.26
CA ASN A 20 8.59 10.53 10.48
C ASN A 20 10.07 10.55 10.87
N TRP A 21 10.51 9.57 11.65
CA TRP A 21 11.82 9.61 12.32
C TRP A 21 12.98 9.21 11.43
N CYS A 22 12.78 8.23 10.56
CA CYS A 22 13.83 7.66 9.73
C CYS A 22 13.54 7.91 8.25
N SER A 23 12.57 7.21 7.67
CA SER A 23 12.35 7.17 6.23
C SER A 23 11.91 8.49 5.62
N TYR A 24 11.07 9.28 6.31
CA TYR A 24 10.71 10.62 5.84
C TYR A 24 11.95 11.52 5.82
N ARG A 25 12.83 11.41 6.81
CA ARG A 25 14.11 12.13 6.83
C ARG A 25 15.10 11.62 5.79
N ALA A 26 15.04 10.34 5.44
CA ALA A 26 15.80 9.79 4.31
C ALA A 26 15.36 10.46 3.00
N ALA A 27 14.04 10.63 2.81
CA ALA A 27 13.51 11.37 1.68
C ALA A 27 13.93 12.85 1.69
N ASP A 28 13.89 13.50 2.86
CA ASP A 28 14.38 14.87 3.03
C ASP A 28 15.88 14.97 2.67
N MET A 29 16.69 14.00 3.14
CA MET A 29 18.12 13.93 2.83
C MET A 29 18.38 13.72 1.34
N ALA A 30 17.61 12.86 0.67
CA ALA A 30 17.70 12.71 -0.79
C ALA A 30 17.41 14.05 -1.49
N GLY A 31 16.42 14.80 -0.99
CA GLY A 31 16.09 16.14 -1.48
C GLY A 31 17.20 17.16 -1.25
N THR A 32 17.75 17.26 -0.03
CA THR A 32 18.82 18.23 0.29
C THR A 32 20.12 17.92 -0.46
N ALA A 33 20.42 16.64 -0.65
CA ALA A 33 21.55 16.17 -1.46
C ALA A 33 21.29 16.22 -2.98
N ARG A 34 20.10 16.67 -3.41
CA ARG A 34 19.69 16.80 -4.82
C ARG A 34 19.77 15.48 -5.59
N MET A 35 19.57 14.36 -4.91
CA MET A 35 19.53 13.03 -5.51
C MET A 35 18.32 12.92 -6.43
N LYS A 36 18.54 12.45 -7.66
CA LYS A 36 17.47 12.23 -8.63
C LYS A 36 16.91 10.83 -8.44
N TYR A 37 15.59 10.71 -8.44
CA TYR A 37 14.84 9.46 -8.43
C TYR A 37 13.50 9.65 -9.13
N ALA A 38 12.80 8.56 -9.38
CA ALA A 38 11.52 8.59 -10.09
C ALA A 38 10.46 9.46 -9.37
N PRO A 39 9.75 10.36 -10.08
CA PRO A 39 8.81 11.31 -9.47
C PRO A 39 7.42 10.72 -9.16
N ASN A 40 7.27 9.40 -9.23
CA ASN A 40 5.98 8.70 -9.23
C ASN A 40 5.40 8.47 -7.81
N VAL A 41 6.22 8.61 -6.77
CA VAL A 41 5.82 8.33 -5.40
C VAL A 41 5.31 9.59 -4.70
N ARG A 42 4.11 9.50 -4.13
CA ARG A 42 3.50 10.55 -3.29
C ARG A 42 3.57 10.12 -1.83
N LEU A 43 4.35 10.85 -1.02
CA LEU A 43 4.62 10.48 0.36
C LEU A 43 3.53 10.97 1.31
N ILE A 44 3.01 10.05 2.12
CA ILE A 44 2.14 10.31 3.27
C ILE A 44 2.97 10.07 4.52
N ARG A 45 3.14 11.12 5.33
CA ARG A 45 3.91 11.07 6.57
C ARG A 45 3.09 10.47 7.71
N LEU A 46 3.65 9.47 8.38
CA LEU A 46 3.13 8.89 9.62
C LEU A 46 4.19 9.03 10.71
N MET A 47 3.79 9.02 11.99
CA MET A 47 4.79 9.02 13.08
C MET A 47 5.61 7.72 13.09
N CYS A 48 4.98 6.58 12.80
CA CYS A 48 5.61 5.27 12.79
C CYS A 48 5.02 4.38 11.70
N SER A 49 5.82 3.51 11.11
CA SER A 49 5.30 2.47 10.20
C SER A 49 4.31 1.55 10.90
N GLY A 50 4.48 1.25 12.20
CA GLY A 50 3.53 0.44 12.94
C GLY A 50 2.17 1.10 13.21
N ARG A 51 2.03 2.42 12.98
CA ARG A 51 0.73 3.12 12.99
C ARG A 51 -0.10 2.82 11.74
N LEU A 52 0.54 2.38 10.66
CA LEU A 52 -0.15 2.07 9.41
C LEU A 52 -1.14 0.94 9.64
N ASP A 53 -2.41 1.27 9.43
CA ASP A 53 -3.50 0.33 9.36
C ASP A 53 -3.54 -0.28 7.96
N PRO A 54 -3.61 -1.62 7.81
CA PRO A 54 -3.72 -2.28 6.50
C PRO A 54 -4.85 -1.76 5.61
N THR A 55 -5.95 -1.27 6.20
CA THR A 55 -7.08 -0.71 5.45
C THR A 55 -6.68 0.47 4.57
N PHE A 56 -5.69 1.28 4.97
CA PHE A 56 -5.18 2.38 4.14
C PHE A 56 -4.44 1.87 2.90
N VAL A 57 -3.75 0.74 2.99
CA VAL A 57 -3.06 0.11 1.85
C VAL A 57 -4.10 -0.39 0.84
N PHE A 58 -5.11 -1.12 1.30
CA PHE A 58 -6.18 -1.59 0.43
C PHE A 58 -7.00 -0.45 -0.16
N LYS A 59 -7.26 0.61 0.62
CA LYS A 59 -7.94 1.81 0.12
C LYS A 59 -7.11 2.52 -0.96
N ALA A 60 -5.77 2.54 -0.84
CA ALA A 60 -4.92 3.12 -1.88
C ALA A 60 -5.07 2.37 -3.21
N PHE A 61 -5.01 1.03 -3.19
CA PHE A 61 -5.28 0.22 -4.39
C PHE A 61 -6.69 0.44 -4.92
N ALA A 62 -7.71 0.44 -4.06
CA ALA A 62 -9.11 0.66 -4.46
C ALA A 62 -9.35 2.06 -5.05
N SER A 63 -8.47 3.02 -4.72
CA SER A 63 -8.51 4.39 -5.24
C SER A 63 -7.65 4.58 -6.49
N GLY A 64 -7.11 3.48 -7.07
CA GLY A 64 -6.36 3.49 -8.32
C GLY A 64 -4.85 3.64 -8.18
N ALA A 65 -4.26 3.35 -7.02
CA ALA A 65 -2.80 3.24 -6.92
C ALA A 65 -2.30 1.98 -7.65
N ASP A 66 -1.24 2.10 -8.44
CA ASP A 66 -0.59 0.97 -9.11
C ASP A 66 0.43 0.27 -8.21
N GLY A 67 0.92 0.98 -7.19
CA GLY A 67 1.81 0.47 -6.17
C GLY A 67 1.66 1.19 -4.84
N VAL A 68 2.03 0.49 -3.76
CA VAL A 68 2.10 1.05 -2.41
C VAL A 68 3.46 0.76 -1.80
N LEU A 69 4.14 1.82 -1.39
CA LEU A 69 5.40 1.75 -0.65
C LEU A 69 5.12 1.98 0.83
N ILE A 70 5.68 1.14 1.69
CA ILE A 70 5.72 1.34 3.14
C ILE A 70 7.19 1.48 3.52
N SER A 71 7.55 2.55 4.21
CA SER A 71 8.92 2.79 4.64
C SER A 71 9.01 3.09 6.13
N GLY A 72 9.95 2.45 6.82
CA GLY A 72 10.20 2.67 8.24
C GLY A 72 11.68 2.62 8.64
N CYS A 73 11.93 2.78 9.94
CA CYS A 73 13.25 2.55 10.54
C CYS A 73 13.62 1.07 10.45
N HIS A 74 14.92 0.79 10.36
CA HIS A 74 15.45 -0.57 10.43
C HIS A 74 14.94 -1.34 11.66
N PRO A 75 14.71 -2.66 11.55
CA PRO A 75 14.42 -3.50 12.70
C PRO A 75 15.51 -3.35 13.78
N GLY A 76 15.12 -2.94 15.00
CA GLY A 76 16.03 -2.60 16.09
C GLY A 76 16.11 -1.10 16.38
N ASP A 77 15.96 -0.26 15.35
CA ASP A 77 16.14 1.20 15.44
C ASP A 77 14.82 1.98 15.49
N CYS A 78 13.72 1.31 15.79
CA CYS A 78 12.42 1.98 15.82
C CYS A 78 12.38 3.01 16.95
N HIS A 79 12.04 4.25 16.62
CA HIS A 79 11.80 5.30 17.62
C HIS A 79 10.74 4.90 18.66
N TYR A 80 9.78 4.04 18.27
CA TYR A 80 8.76 3.49 19.15
C TYR A 80 9.04 2.01 19.51
N LEU A 81 10.30 1.68 19.72
CA LEU A 81 10.82 0.38 20.16
C LEU A 81 10.63 -0.75 19.14
N ASN A 82 9.44 -1.32 19.06
CA ASN A 82 9.20 -2.55 18.30
C ASN A 82 8.01 -2.48 17.32
N GLN A 83 7.48 -1.28 17.07
CA GLN A 83 6.29 -1.14 16.22
C GLN A 83 6.57 -1.49 14.74
N ASN A 84 7.79 -1.30 14.25
CA ASN A 84 8.18 -1.73 12.91
C ASN A 84 8.14 -3.27 12.74
N TYR A 85 8.40 -4.06 13.78
CA TYR A 85 8.19 -5.52 13.74
C TYR A 85 6.71 -5.89 13.58
N LYS A 86 5.78 -5.11 14.17
CA LYS A 86 4.34 -5.30 13.93
C LYS A 86 3.99 -5.03 12.47
N MET A 87 4.58 -3.97 11.90
CA MET A 87 4.44 -3.68 10.47
C MET A 87 5.00 -4.82 9.61
N LEU A 88 6.17 -5.39 9.93
CA LEU A 88 6.72 -6.51 9.18
C LEU A 88 5.76 -7.72 9.12
N ARG A 89 5.10 -8.04 10.24
CA ARG A 89 4.10 -9.12 10.29
C ARG A 89 2.87 -8.79 9.44
N ARG A 90 2.33 -7.58 9.58
CA ARG A 90 1.20 -7.10 8.78
C ARG A 90 1.52 -7.07 7.29
N TYR A 91 2.71 -6.63 6.91
CA TYR A 91 3.18 -6.61 5.52
C TYR A 91 3.16 -8.00 4.88
N ARG A 92 3.70 -9.01 5.59
CA ARG A 92 3.66 -10.41 5.11
C ARG A 92 2.23 -10.92 4.93
N LEU A 93 1.32 -10.57 5.84
CA LEU A 93 -0.09 -10.93 5.71
C LEU A 93 -0.76 -10.20 4.54
N MET A 94 -0.55 -8.90 4.41
CA MET A 94 -1.10 -8.09 3.32
C MET A 94 -0.68 -8.63 1.95
N ARG A 95 0.58 -9.04 1.76
CA ARG A 95 1.02 -9.65 0.49
C ARG A 95 0.23 -10.91 0.13
N ARG A 96 -0.11 -11.75 1.11
CA ARG A 96 -0.95 -12.94 0.90
C ARG A 96 -2.39 -12.57 0.55
N VAL A 97 -2.95 -11.57 1.24
CA VAL A 97 -4.30 -11.06 0.98
C VAL A 97 -4.37 -10.45 -0.43
N LEU A 98 -3.38 -9.66 -0.84
CA LEU A 98 -3.31 -9.10 -2.19
C LEU A 98 -3.34 -10.20 -3.27
N ALA A 99 -2.55 -11.26 -3.10
CA ALA A 99 -2.58 -12.41 -4.01
C ALA A 99 -3.98 -13.04 -4.10
N GLN A 100 -4.67 -13.19 -2.96
CA GLN A 100 -6.05 -13.72 -2.92
C GLN A 100 -7.06 -12.79 -3.60
N LEU A 101 -6.80 -11.49 -3.63
CA LEU A 101 -7.60 -10.48 -4.31
C LEU A 101 -7.25 -10.34 -5.80
N GLY A 102 -6.31 -11.13 -6.32
CA GLY A 102 -5.84 -11.05 -7.71
C GLY A 102 -4.95 -9.84 -7.99
N ILE A 103 -4.35 -9.25 -6.96
CA ILE A 103 -3.38 -8.15 -7.08
C ILE A 103 -1.97 -8.73 -6.90
N GLU A 104 -1.05 -8.41 -7.80
CA GLU A 104 0.33 -8.86 -7.73
C GLU A 104 0.99 -8.39 -6.42
N PRO A 105 1.47 -9.30 -5.56
CA PRO A 105 2.09 -8.94 -4.27
C PRO A 105 3.32 -8.03 -4.41
N GLU A 106 3.91 -7.96 -5.59
CA GLU A 106 5.02 -7.10 -5.98
C GLU A 106 4.62 -5.62 -6.02
N ARG A 107 3.32 -5.30 -6.14
CA ARG A 107 2.81 -3.93 -6.04
C ARG A 107 2.85 -3.35 -4.63
N LEU A 108 3.19 -4.14 -3.62
CA LEU A 108 3.36 -3.71 -2.24
C LEU A 108 4.81 -3.91 -1.79
N LYS A 109 5.50 -2.83 -1.44
CA LYS A 109 6.90 -2.86 -1.00
C LYS A 109 7.06 -2.39 0.43
N LEU A 110 7.94 -3.06 1.17
CA LEU A 110 8.41 -2.63 2.48
C LEU A 110 9.90 -2.28 2.40
N LEU A 111 10.21 -1.02 2.65
CA LEU A 111 11.56 -0.46 2.66
C LEU A 111 11.97 -0.11 4.09
N TRP A 112 13.19 -0.44 4.47
CA TRP A 112 13.81 0.06 5.69
C TRP A 112 14.88 1.07 5.31
N ALA A 113 14.77 2.29 5.83
CA ALA A 113 15.72 3.36 5.57
C ALA A 113 15.84 4.23 6.83
N SER A 114 17.07 4.37 7.32
CA SER A 114 17.47 5.29 8.38
C SER A 114 17.45 6.74 7.87
N ALA A 115 17.50 7.71 8.79
CA ALA A 115 17.52 9.13 8.42
C ALA A 115 18.73 9.53 7.56
N ALA A 116 19.83 8.78 7.61
CA ALA A 116 21.06 9.06 6.87
C ALA A 116 21.13 8.36 5.50
N GLU A 117 20.10 7.58 5.15
CA GLU A 117 20.13 6.69 3.98
C GLU A 117 19.33 7.27 2.81
N GLY A 118 19.54 8.55 2.50
CA GLY A 118 18.88 9.22 1.38
C GLY A 118 19.16 8.56 0.02
N ALA A 119 20.40 8.08 -0.18
CA ALA A 119 20.79 7.39 -1.41
C ALA A 119 20.01 6.07 -1.59
N ILE A 120 19.93 5.26 -0.53
CA ILE A 120 19.18 4.00 -0.53
C ILE A 120 17.68 4.28 -0.77
N PHE A 121 17.13 5.32 -0.14
CA PHE A 121 15.74 5.69 -0.37
C PHE A 121 15.47 6.05 -1.84
N ALA A 122 16.32 6.89 -2.43
CA ALA A 122 16.20 7.34 -3.83
C ALA A 122 16.33 6.17 -4.83
N GLU A 123 17.31 5.29 -4.60
CA GLU A 123 17.55 4.09 -5.42
C GLU A 123 16.36 3.13 -5.34
N GLU A 124 15.93 2.77 -4.13
CA GLU A 124 14.85 1.78 -3.93
C GLU A 124 13.49 2.29 -4.41
N VAL A 125 13.23 3.60 -4.32
CA VAL A 125 12.04 4.24 -4.92
C VAL A 125 12.07 4.13 -6.44
N SER A 126 13.21 4.44 -7.08
CA SER A 126 13.34 4.36 -8.54
C SER A 126 13.16 2.92 -9.01
N LYS A 127 13.85 1.98 -8.36
CA LYS A 127 13.73 0.55 -8.63
C LYS A 127 12.29 0.06 -8.47
N PHE A 128 11.61 0.45 -7.39
CA PHE A 128 10.22 0.07 -7.18
C PHE A 128 9.29 0.66 -8.24
N THR A 129 9.59 1.88 -8.71
CA THR A 129 8.83 2.49 -9.79
C THR A 129 8.97 1.69 -11.09
N GLU A 130 10.18 1.24 -11.43
CA GLU A 130 10.39 0.35 -12.59
C GLU A 130 9.70 -1.00 -12.42
N GLU A 131 9.77 -1.60 -11.22
CA GLU A 131 9.09 -2.86 -10.88
C GLU A 131 7.57 -2.73 -11.12
N VAL A 132 6.94 -1.64 -10.67
CA VAL A 132 5.51 -1.39 -10.88
C VAL A 132 5.21 -1.02 -12.33
N ARG A 133 6.07 -0.27 -13.00
CA ARG A 133 5.90 0.08 -14.42
C ARG A 133 5.88 -1.17 -15.30
N ALA A 134 6.74 -2.15 -15.00
CA ALA A 134 6.80 -3.43 -15.71
C ALA A 134 5.54 -4.28 -15.53
N LEU A 135 4.86 -4.17 -14.38
CA LEU A 135 3.57 -4.82 -14.14
C LEU A 135 2.40 -4.16 -14.88
N GLY A 136 2.59 -2.93 -15.39
CA GLY A 136 1.55 -2.17 -16.05
C GLY A 136 0.48 -1.63 -15.08
N PRO A 137 -0.55 -0.94 -15.62
CA PRO A 137 -1.63 -0.36 -14.83
C PRO A 137 -2.44 -1.45 -14.11
N LEU A 138 -2.72 -1.23 -12.83
CA LEU A 138 -3.43 -2.23 -12.02
C LEU A 138 -4.90 -2.41 -12.47
N ASN A 139 -5.59 -1.32 -12.83
CA ASN A 139 -7.00 -1.34 -13.24
C ASN A 139 -7.92 -2.18 -12.33
N TRP A 140 -7.65 -2.17 -11.02
CA TRP A 140 -8.40 -3.00 -10.08
C TRP A 140 -9.83 -2.46 -9.94
N ASN A 141 -10.80 -3.33 -10.22
CA ASN A 141 -12.20 -3.04 -10.00
C ASN A 141 -12.61 -3.61 -8.63
N PRO A 142 -12.74 -2.79 -7.58
CA PRO A 142 -13.09 -3.26 -6.24
C PRO A 142 -14.53 -3.83 -6.19
N ASP A 143 -15.42 -3.40 -7.09
CA ASP A 143 -16.82 -3.82 -7.13
C ASP A 143 -16.99 -5.22 -7.75
N ARG A 144 -15.97 -5.72 -8.47
CA ARG A 144 -16.01 -7.06 -9.08
C ARG A 144 -16.15 -8.19 -8.04
N GLY A 145 -15.75 -7.95 -6.79
CA GLY A 145 -15.91 -8.87 -5.67
C GLY A 145 -17.19 -8.66 -4.83
N LEU A 146 -17.87 -7.51 -4.96
CA LEU A 146 -19.17 -7.25 -4.31
C LEU A 146 -20.36 -7.61 -5.21
N GLN A 147 -20.19 -7.61 -6.53
CA GLN A 147 -21.25 -8.03 -7.46
C GLN A 147 -21.67 -9.51 -7.32
N THR A 148 -20.82 -10.35 -6.72
CA THR A 148 -21.19 -11.73 -6.34
C THR A 148 -21.94 -11.80 -5.02
N ALA A 149 -21.75 -10.82 -4.12
CA ALA A 149 -22.48 -10.73 -2.85
C ALA A 149 -23.92 -10.23 -3.06
N ASP A 150 -24.16 -9.32 -4.01
CA ASP A 150 -25.50 -8.83 -4.37
C ASP A 150 -26.40 -9.90 -5.01
N LYS A 151 -25.83 -11.05 -5.43
CA LYS A 151 -26.59 -12.20 -5.95
C LYS A 151 -26.93 -13.25 -4.89
N VAL A 152 -26.45 -13.09 -3.66
CA VAL A 152 -27.00 -13.86 -2.52
C VAL A 152 -28.22 -13.11 -2.04
N ALA A 153 -29.33 -13.29 -2.77
CA ALA A 153 -30.63 -12.89 -2.29
C ALA A 153 -30.86 -13.60 -0.94
N VAL A 154 -30.82 -12.84 0.16
CA VAL A 154 -31.36 -13.30 1.44
C VAL A 154 -32.86 -13.47 1.19
N SER A 155 -33.31 -14.72 1.09
CA SER A 155 -34.74 -15.01 1.04
C SER A 155 -35.38 -14.47 2.32
N PRO A 156 -36.55 -13.80 2.24
CA PRO A 156 -37.19 -13.13 3.37
C PRO A 156 -37.81 -14.08 4.40
N ASP A 157 -37.46 -15.37 4.38
CA ASP A 157 -38.29 -16.44 4.96
C ASP A 157 -37.87 -16.84 6.40
N HIS A 158 -36.90 -16.15 7.00
CA HIS A 158 -36.48 -16.42 8.37
C HIS A 158 -36.91 -15.28 9.29
N GLY A 159 -38.23 -15.22 9.55
CA GLY A 159 -38.75 -14.58 10.75
C GLY A 159 -38.12 -15.23 12.00
N PRO A 160 -38.05 -14.50 13.13
CA PRO A 160 -37.41 -15.02 14.33
C PRO A 160 -38.16 -16.27 14.80
N SER A 161 -37.54 -17.45 14.65
CA SER A 161 -38.01 -18.66 15.29
C SER A 161 -38.01 -18.42 16.79
N SER A 162 -39.19 -18.53 17.38
CA SER A 162 -39.50 -18.43 18.80
C SER A 162 -38.38 -18.97 19.70
N ILE A 163 -37.83 -18.11 20.55
CA ILE A 163 -37.07 -18.52 21.73
C ILE A 163 -38.10 -19.09 22.70
N GLU A 164 -38.23 -20.41 22.78
CA GLU A 164 -38.91 -21.05 23.90
C GLU A 164 -38.09 -20.84 25.17
N GLU A 165 -38.78 -20.33 26.20
CA GLU A 165 -38.28 -20.09 27.54
C GLU A 165 -37.72 -21.38 28.16
N VAL A 166 -36.40 -21.44 28.35
CA VAL A 166 -35.80 -22.38 29.31
C VAL A 166 -36.08 -21.84 30.71
N LYS A 167 -37.19 -22.29 31.30
CA LYS A 167 -37.49 -22.09 32.73
C LYS A 167 -36.55 -22.96 33.58
N ALA A 168 -35.91 -22.32 34.55
CA ALA A 168 -35.28 -22.97 35.71
C ALA A 168 -36.34 -23.35 36.74
#